data_AF-A0A7K1SJ42-F1
#
_entry.id   AF-A0A7K1SJ42-F1
#
_cell.length_a   1.000
_cell.length_b   1.000
_cell.length_c   1.000
_cell.angle_alpha   90.00
_cell.angle_beta   90.00
_cell.angle_gamma   90.00
#
_symmetry.space_group_name_H-M   'P 1'
#
loop_
_entity.id
_entity.type
_entity.pdbx_description
1 polymer ?
#
loop_
_entity_poly.entity_id
_entity_poly.type
_entity_poly.pdbx_seq_one_letter_code
_entity_poly.pdbx_strand_id
1 'polypeptide(L)' 'MNYADEIIQDLSYLKLLEKQQTKAQLRDYVQFLRLLKAGECPTQEAAANQVNLSLRQAQRLWRRYRQDGLDSLIQTR' A
#
# COMPACT_ATOMS: atom_id res chain seq x y z
N MET A 1 10.65 -11.84 1.72
CA MET A 1 9.35 -11.57 2.38
C MET A 1 8.27 -11.76 1.32
N ASN A 2 7.22 -12.52 1.59
CA ASN A 2 6.12 -12.68 0.64
C ASN A 2 4.99 -11.69 0.98
N TYR A 3 5.01 -10.53 0.34
CA TYR A 3 3.99 -9.50 0.59
C TYR A 3 2.59 -9.95 0.19
N ALA A 4 2.47 -10.83 -0.80
CA ALA A 4 1.18 -11.31 -1.28
C ALA A 4 0.44 -12.12 -0.21
N ASP A 5 1.15 -12.85 0.65
CA ASP A 5 0.54 -13.64 1.73
C ASP A 5 0.16 -12.76 2.93
N GLU A 6 0.91 -11.68 3.16
CA GLU A 6 0.71 -10.81 4.32
C GLU A 6 -0.38 -9.74 4.10
N ILE A 7 -0.62 -9.37 2.84
CA ILE A 7 -1.69 -8.43 2.49
C ILE A 7 -2.98 -9.22 2.34
N ILE A 8 -3.87 -9.11 3.32
CA ILE A 8 -5.10 -9.92 3.39
C ILE A 8 -6.12 -9.49 2.32
N GLN A 9 -6.11 -8.21 1.95
CA GLN A 9 -7.03 -7.68 0.94
C GLN A 9 -6.70 -8.22 -0.45
N ASP A 10 -7.75 -8.52 -1.22
CA ASP A 10 -7.60 -8.89 -2.62
C ASP A 10 -7.32 -7.66 -3.51
N LEU A 11 -6.84 -7.94 -4.73
CA LEU A 11 -6.46 -6.90 -5.69
C LEU A 11 -7.64 -6.05 -6.15
N SER A 12 -8.83 -6.63 -6.26
CA SER A 12 -10.02 -5.92 -6.73
C SER A 12 -10.50 -4.91 -5.68
N TYR A 13 -10.48 -5.32 -4.40
CA TYR A 13 -10.78 -4.44 -3.27
C TYR A 13 -9.78 -3.28 -3.19
N LEU A 14 -8.47 -3.56 -3.27
CA LEU A 14 -7.45 -2.50 -3.25
C LEU A 14 -7.61 -1.53 -4.43
N LYS A 15 -7.92 -2.03 -5.63
CA LYS A 15 -8.16 -1.18 -6.81
C LYS A 15 -9.42 -0.32 -6.68
N LEU A 16 -10.49 -0.83 -6.07
CA LEU A 16 -11.68 -0.05 -5.77
C LEU A 16 -11.37 1.04 -4.76
N LEU A 17 -10.67 0.67 -3.69
CA LEU A 17 -10.32 1.58 -2.60
C LEU A 17 -9.41 2.72 -3.07
N GLU A 18 -8.47 2.42 -3.96
CA GLU A 18 -7.62 3.41 -4.64
C GLU A 18 -8.46 4.47 -5.36
N LYS A 19 -9.49 4.06 -6.11
CA LYS A 19 -10.40 4.99 -6.81
C LYS A 19 -11.25 5.84 -5.87
N GLN A 20 -11.54 5.35 -4.68
CA GLN A 20 -12.34 6.08 -3.69
C GLN A 20 -11.54 7.17 -2.95
N GLN A 21 -10.20 7.10 -2.95
CA GLN A 21 -9.39 8.08 -2.24
C GLN A 21 -9.29 9.40 -3.03
N THR A 22 -9.74 10.49 -2.42
CA THR A 22 -9.65 11.84 -2.98
C THR A 22 -8.25 12.45 -2.81
N LYS A 23 -7.57 12.13 -1.70
CA LYS A 23 -6.20 12.61 -1.42
C LYS A 23 -5.17 11.76 -2.17
N ALA A 24 -4.26 12.42 -2.91
CA ALA A 24 -3.21 11.75 -3.67
C ALA A 24 -2.34 10.83 -2.82
N GLN A 25 -1.93 11.30 -1.64
CA GLN A 25 -1.14 10.49 -0.71
C GLN A 25 -1.85 9.18 -0.29
N LEU A 26 -3.16 9.22 -0.07
CA LEU A 26 -3.93 8.02 0.32
C LEU A 26 -4.08 7.06 -0.85
N ARG A 27 -4.22 7.57 -2.09
CA ARG A 27 -4.17 6.74 -3.30
C ARG A 27 -2.84 6.02 -3.40
N ASP A 28 -1.73 6.75 -3.27
CA ASP A 28 -0.37 6.19 -3.35
C ASP A 28 -0.16 5.08 -2.32
N TYR A 29 -0.74 5.22 -1.12
CA TYR A 29 -0.65 4.20 -0.08
C TYR A 29 -1.38 2.91 -0.45
N VAL A 30 -2.59 3.02 -1.01
CA VAL A 30 -3.35 1.86 -1.47
C VAL A 30 -2.70 1.23 -2.70
N GLN A 31 -2.22 2.05 -3.64
CA GLN A 31 -1.51 1.59 -4.82
C GLN A 31 -0.23 0.83 -4.45
N PHE A 32 0.54 1.34 -3.48
CA PHE A 32 1.72 0.68 -2.94
C PHE A 32 1.40 -0.75 -2.46
N LEU A 33 0.33 -0.93 -1.67
CA LEU A 33 -0.09 -2.26 -1.21
C LEU A 33 -0.56 -3.13 -2.37
N ARG A 34 -1.27 -2.57 -3.34
CA ARG A 34 -1.74 -3.31 -4.52
C ARG A 34 -0.58 -3.86 -5.35
N LEU A 35 0.46 -3.06 -5.58
CA LEU A 35 1.66 -3.47 -6.32
C LEU A 35 2.41 -4.61 -5.64
N LEU A 36 2.53 -4.54 -4.31
CA LEU A 36 3.13 -5.61 -3.51
C LEU A 36 2.27 -6.88 -3.51
N LYS A 37 0.95 -6.75 -3.35
CA LYS A 37 0.01 -7.89 -3.36
C LYS A 37 -0.02 -8.59 -4.71
N ALA A 38 0.07 -7.82 -5.81
CA ALA A 38 0.05 -8.36 -7.17
C ALA A 38 1.35 -9.08 -7.53
N GLY A 39 2.41 -8.91 -6.73
CA GLY A 39 3.75 -9.38 -7.08
C GLY A 39 4.39 -8.59 -8.24
N GLU A 40 3.77 -7.51 -8.70
CA GLU A 40 4.32 -6.60 -9.72
C GLU A 40 5.61 -5.94 -9.22
N CYS A 41 5.71 -5.71 -7.91
CA CYS A 41 6.90 -5.18 -7.25
C CYS A 41 7.37 -6.15 -6.16
N PRO A 42 8.57 -6.75 -6.28
CA PRO A 42 9.04 -7.73 -5.30
C PRO A 42 9.59 -7.10 -4.00
N THR A 43 9.80 -5.79 -3.97
CA THR A 43 10.35 -5.06 -2.83
C THR A 43 9.56 -3.78 -2.53
N GLN A 44 9.62 -3.31 -1.28
CA GLN A 44 9.05 -2.02 -0.88
C GLN A 44 9.69 -0.87 -1.65
N GLU A 45 10.98 -0.95 -1.98
CA GLU A 45 11.65 0.06 -2.80
C GLU A 45 11.10 0.10 -4.22
N ALA A 46 10.94 -1.06 -4.87
CA ALA A 46 10.36 -1.14 -6.20
C ALA A 46 8.93 -0.58 -6.23
N ALA A 47 8.10 -0.95 -5.25
CA ALA A 47 6.75 -0.42 -5.12
C ALA A 47 6.74 1.08 -4.81
N ALA A 48 7.65 1.56 -3.96
CA ALA A 48 7.79 2.97 -3.63
C ALA A 48 8.14 3.82 -4.85
N ASN A 49 9.01 3.33 -5.74
CA ASN A 49 9.41 4.02 -6.97
C ASN A 49 8.28 4.13 -8.00
N GLN A 50 7.28 3.24 -7.95
CA GLN A 50 6.08 3.30 -8.80
C GLN A 50 5.04 4.30 -8.29
N VAL A 51 5.19 4.76 -7.05
CA VAL A 51 4.34 5.78 -6.44
C VAL A 51 5.22 6.96 -6.00
N ASN A 52 4.65 8.02 -5.44
CA ASN A 52 5.45 9.17 -5.03
C ASN A 52 5.95 9.03 -3.56
N LEU A 53 6.63 7.92 -3.24
CA LEU A 53 7.14 7.64 -1.89
C LEU A 53 8.65 7.41 -1.88
N SER A 54 9.33 7.97 -0.87
CA SER A 54 10.69 7.54 -0.52
C SER A 54 10.68 6.17 0.16
N LEU A 55 11.81 5.45 0.10
CA LEU A 55 11.97 4.16 0.79
C LEU A 55 11.63 4.23 2.28
N ARG A 56 12.04 5.30 2.98
CA ARG A 56 11.72 5.49 4.40
C ARG A 56 10.22 5.62 4.65
N GLN A 57 9.50 6.33 3.77
CA GLN A 57 8.05 6.45 3.86
C GLN A 57 7.38 5.10 3.59
N ALA A 58 7.84 4.35 2.59
CA ALA A 58 7.33 3.02 2.27
C ALA A 58 7.53 2.04 3.43
N GLN A 59 8.70 2.02 4.06
CA GLN A 59 8.98 1.19 5.25
C GLN A 59 8.10 1.55 6.44
N ARG A 60 7.90 2.85 6.69
CA ARG A 60 7.00 3.34 7.75
C ARG A 60 5.54 2.96 7.46
N LEU A 61 5.10 3.10 6.21
CA LEU A 61 3.76 2.71 5.77
C LEU A 61 3.56 1.21 5.96
N TRP A 62 4.51 0.39 5.52
CA TRP A 62 4.45 -1.05 5.68
C TRP A 62 4.37 -1.46 7.16
N ARG A 63 5.20 -0.85 8.03
CA ARG A 63 5.13 -1.09 9.47
C ARG A 63 3.75 -0.74 10.02
N ARG A 64 3.17 0.40 9.63
CA ARG A 64 1.84 0.82 10.07
C ARG A 64 0.75 -0.13 9.58
N TYR A 65 0.79 -0.54 8.31
CA TYR A 65 -0.12 -1.56 7.77
C TYR A 65 -0.09 -2.85 8.60
N ARG A 66 1.12 -3.35 8.89
CA ARG A 66 1.33 -4.57 9.67
C ARG A 66 0.81 -4.47 11.10
N GLN A 67 0.84 -3.28 11.70
CA GLN A 67 0.44 -3.07 13.10
C GLN A 67 -1.06 -2.79 13.23
N ASP A 68 -1.59 -1.91 12.39
CA ASP A 68 -2.90 -1.30 12.57
C ASP A 68 -3.87 -1.61 11.41
N GLY A 69 -3.42 -2.38 10.41
CA GLY A 69 -4.21 -2.74 9.23
C GLY A 69 -4.38 -1.62 8.21
N LEU A 70 -5.19 -1.90 7.19
CA LEU A 70 -5.42 -1.00 6.06
C LEU A 70 -6.12 0.30 6.45
N ASP A 71 -7.11 0.23 7.34
CA ASP A 71 -7.91 1.39 7.75
C ASP A 71 -7.05 2.48 8.37
N SER A 72 -5.98 2.09 9.07
CA SER A 72 -5.01 3.04 9.62
C SER A 72 -4.33 3.90 8.55
N LEU A 73 -4.21 3.42 7.32
CA LEU A 73 -3.55 4.14 6.23
C LEU A 73 -4.48 5.13 5.56
N ILE A 74 -5.77 4.80 5.44
CA ILE A 74 -6.73 5.54 4.62
C ILE A 74 -7.69 6.40 5.42
N GLN A 75 -7.95 6.07 6.69
CA GLN A 75 -8.79 6.90 7.55
C GLN A 75 -7.91 7.97 8.20
N THR A 76 -8.06 9.21 7.73
CA THR A 76 -7.60 10.37 8.51
C THR A 76 -8.70 10.65 9.53
N ARG A 77 -8.41 10.50 10.83
CA ARG A 77 -9.27 11.05 11.89
C ARG A 77 -9.45 12.56 11.70
#